data_AF-C2XSL9-F1
#
_entry.id   AF-C2XSL9-F1
#
_cell.length_a   1.000
_cell.length_b   1.000
_cell.length_c   1.000
_cell.angle_alpha   90.00
_cell.angle_beta   90.00
_cell.angle_gamma   90.00
#
_symmetry.space_group_name_H-M   'P 1'
#
loop_
_entity.id
_entity.type
_entity.pdbx_description
1 polymer ?
#
loop_
_entity_poly.entity_id
_entity_poly.type
_entity_poly.pdbx_seq_one_letter_code
_entity_poly.pdbx_strand_id
1 'polypeptide(L)'
;MTKKPYKVMALSALMAVFAAGNIMPAHTYAAESTVKQAPVHAVAKAYNDYDEYSLGPEGLKDAMERTGSNALVMDLYALTIIKQGNVNFGNVTSVDTSLKGKVIQHQDTARGNAQQWLDVLKPQLISTNQNIINYNTKFQNYYDTLVAAVDAKDKATLTKGLTRLSSSITENKAQVDKLVEDLKKFRNKMTSDTQNFKGDANQITSILASQDAGIPLLQNQITTYNEAISKYNAIIIGSSVATALGPIAIIGGAVVIATGAGTPLGIALIAGGTAAVGGGTAGIVLAKKELDNAQSEIQKITGQVTTAQLEVAGLTNIKTQTEYLTNTIDTAITALQNISNQWYTMGSKYNSLLQNVDSISPNDLVFIKEDLNIAKDSWKNIKDYAEKIYAEDIKVVDTKKA
;
A
#
# COMPACT_ATOMS: atom_id res chain seq x y z
N MET A 1 3.33 64.73 13.04
CA MET A 1 3.18 63.70 14.08
C MET A 1 2.74 62.41 13.37
N THR A 2 3.60 61.44 13.01
CA THR A 2 4.15 60.30 13.81
C THR A 2 3.04 59.47 14.51
N LYS A 3 2.87 58.14 14.38
CA LYS A 3 3.80 57.00 14.12
C LYS A 3 3.11 55.73 13.50
N LYS A 4 3.85 55.08 12.57
CA LYS A 4 4.14 53.64 12.29
C LYS A 4 3.05 52.53 12.24
N PRO A 5 3.06 51.69 11.17
CA PRO A 5 2.70 50.27 11.21
C PRO A 5 3.95 49.36 11.31
N TYR A 6 3.78 48.16 11.88
CA TYR A 6 4.82 47.15 12.04
C TYR A 6 5.08 46.38 10.73
N LYS A 7 6.37 46.10 10.50
CA LYS A 7 6.93 45.38 9.35
C LYS A 7 6.64 43.87 9.41
N VAL A 8 6.20 43.29 8.30
CA VAL A 8 6.41 41.87 7.98
C VAL A 8 7.38 41.84 6.80
N MET A 9 8.59 41.32 7.03
CA MET A 9 9.62 41.19 5.99
C MET A 9 9.46 39.87 5.24
N ALA A 10 9.18 40.02 3.95
CA ALA A 10 9.67 39.32 2.75
C ALA A 10 10.46 37.99 2.90
N LEU A 11 10.18 37.03 2.01
CA LEU A 11 10.98 36.88 0.78
C LEU A 11 10.29 35.94 -0.24
N SER A 12 9.87 36.52 -1.36
CA SER A 12 9.55 35.83 -2.60
C SER A 12 10.83 35.76 -3.43
N ALA A 13 11.18 34.61 -3.99
CA ALA A 13 12.24 34.52 -5.01
C ALA A 13 11.82 33.54 -6.11
N LEU A 14 11.33 34.14 -7.20
CA LEU A 14 11.39 33.62 -8.57
C LEU A 14 12.86 33.35 -8.94
N MET A 15 13.17 32.30 -9.68
CA MET A 15 14.30 32.28 -10.63
C MET A 15 14.01 31.30 -11.78
N ALA A 16 13.70 31.88 -12.93
CA ALA A 16 13.81 31.26 -14.24
C ALA A 16 15.29 31.30 -14.68
N VAL A 17 15.84 30.20 -15.20
CA VAL A 17 17.10 30.23 -15.97
C VAL A 17 16.97 29.32 -17.20
N PHE A 18 17.52 29.85 -18.29
CA PHE A 18 17.41 29.53 -19.70
C PHE A 18 17.79 28.12 -20.16
N ALA A 19 17.17 27.72 -21.26
CA ALA A 19 17.63 26.65 -22.15
C ALA A 19 18.74 27.15 -23.09
N ALA A 20 19.83 26.41 -23.20
CA ALA A 20 20.70 26.37 -24.38
C ALA A 20 21.40 25.00 -24.42
N GLY A 21 21.38 24.36 -25.59
CA GLY A 21 21.63 22.93 -25.76
C GLY A 21 23.09 22.49 -25.73
N ASN A 22 23.27 21.18 -25.68
CA ASN A 22 24.09 20.40 -26.61
C ASN A 22 23.74 18.91 -26.50
N ILE A 23 23.93 18.20 -27.62
CA ILE A 23 23.40 16.89 -27.94
C ILE A 23 24.51 15.82 -27.76
N MET A 24 24.15 14.67 -27.17
CA MET A 24 24.83 13.33 -27.14
C MET A 24 26.09 13.11 -26.27
N PRO A 25 26.48 11.86 -25.91
CA PRO A 25 25.77 10.56 -25.93
C PRO A 25 25.70 9.85 -24.55
N ALA A 26 24.95 8.75 -24.51
CA ALA A 26 24.67 7.91 -23.35
C ALA A 26 25.91 7.27 -22.72
N HIS A 27 26.22 7.64 -21.47
CA HIS A 27 26.97 6.81 -20.54
C HIS A 27 26.32 6.88 -19.16
N THR A 28 25.98 5.69 -18.66
CA THR A 28 25.40 5.36 -17.36
C THR A 28 26.17 5.98 -16.19
N TYR A 29 25.55 6.90 -15.44
CA TYR A 29 25.94 7.19 -14.06
C TYR A 29 24.70 7.53 -13.24
N ALA A 30 24.51 6.80 -12.15
CA ALA A 30 23.57 7.13 -11.08
C ALA A 30 24.01 8.47 -10.46
N ALA A 31 23.21 9.51 -10.64
CA ALA A 31 23.39 10.77 -9.94
C ALA A 31 22.68 10.68 -8.59
N GLU A 32 23.44 10.45 -7.52
CA GLU A 32 23.00 10.71 -6.15
C GLU A 32 22.51 12.16 -6.06
N SER A 33 21.27 12.33 -5.65
CA SER A 33 20.71 13.64 -5.35
C SER A 33 21.41 14.20 -4.11
N THR A 34 22.30 15.16 -4.29
CA THR A 34 22.90 15.96 -3.21
C THR A 34 21.93 17.02 -2.72
N VAL A 35 20.78 16.58 -2.20
CA VAL A 35 20.04 17.35 -1.20
C VAL A 35 20.38 16.72 0.14
N LYS A 36 21.31 17.34 0.88
CA LYS A 36 21.58 16.96 2.27
C LYS A 36 20.30 17.17 3.09
N GLN A 37 19.47 16.15 3.17
CA GLN A 37 18.60 15.97 4.32
C GLN A 37 19.53 15.81 5.52
N ALA A 38 19.33 16.62 6.56
CA ALA A 38 19.97 16.36 7.84
C ALA A 38 19.58 14.93 8.25
N PRO A 39 20.51 13.99 8.35
CA PRO A 39 20.17 12.63 8.71
C PRO A 39 19.72 12.69 10.17
N VAL A 40 18.46 12.35 10.45
CA VAL A 40 18.00 12.07 11.81
C VAL A 40 18.84 10.92 12.42
N HIS A 41 19.49 10.11 11.58
CA HIS A 41 20.46 9.08 11.95
C HIS A 41 21.85 9.59 12.37
N ALA A 42 22.20 10.86 12.14
CA ALA A 42 23.54 11.37 12.45
C ALA A 42 23.74 11.72 13.94
N VAL A 43 22.65 11.87 14.71
CA VAL A 43 22.75 12.14 16.16
C VAL A 43 22.84 10.84 16.97
N ALA A 44 22.49 9.69 16.39
CA ALA A 44 22.50 8.39 17.06
C ALA A 44 23.88 7.69 17.07
N LYS A 45 24.83 8.07 16.20
CA LYS A 45 26.09 7.33 16.03
C LYS A 45 27.24 7.68 16.98
N ALA A 46 27.00 8.52 18.00
CA ALA A 46 28.07 8.98 18.89
C ALA A 46 28.20 8.21 20.23
N TYR A 47 27.35 7.22 20.51
CA TYR A 47 27.43 6.39 21.74
C TYR A 47 27.26 4.91 21.40
N ASN A 48 28.31 4.30 20.85
CA ASN A 48 28.24 3.00 20.18
C ASN A 48 28.68 1.80 21.06
N ASP A 49 28.45 1.84 22.37
CA ASP A 49 28.63 0.66 23.26
C ASP A 49 27.29 0.14 23.85
N TYR A 50 26.15 0.80 23.59
CA TYR A 50 24.84 0.47 24.20
C TYR A 50 23.68 0.28 23.21
N ASP A 51 23.96 0.02 21.92
CA ASP A 51 22.94 -0.29 20.88
C ASP A 51 22.03 -1.49 21.26
N GLU A 52 22.50 -2.35 22.17
CA GLU A 52 21.76 -3.50 22.69
C GLU A 52 20.49 -3.11 23.48
N TYR A 53 20.44 -1.90 24.06
CA TYR A 53 19.35 -1.46 24.94
C TYR A 53 18.40 -0.42 24.34
N SER A 54 18.53 -0.04 23.06
CA SER A 54 17.57 0.90 22.46
C SER A 54 16.14 0.37 22.53
N LEU A 55 15.28 1.05 23.29
CA LEU A 55 13.89 0.63 23.56
C LEU A 55 12.88 1.19 22.52
N GLY A 56 13.39 1.82 21.47
CA GLY A 56 12.63 2.51 20.44
C GLY A 56 12.08 1.60 19.33
N PRO A 57 11.09 2.08 18.56
CA PRO A 57 10.48 1.38 17.44
C PRO A 57 11.23 1.61 16.11
N GLU A 58 12.56 1.44 16.08
CA GLU A 58 13.33 1.66 14.85
C GLU A 58 12.80 0.77 13.69
N GLY A 59 12.67 1.33 12.49
CA GLY A 59 12.19 0.59 11.31
C GLY A 59 10.68 0.25 11.29
N LEU A 60 9.94 0.47 12.38
CA LEU A 60 8.50 0.21 12.43
C LEU A 60 7.71 1.13 11.50
N LYS A 61 8.12 2.40 11.39
CA LYS A 61 7.51 3.39 10.49
C LYS A 61 7.50 2.91 9.03
N ASP A 62 8.65 2.47 8.53
CA ASP A 62 8.79 2.03 7.13
C ASP A 62 7.98 0.75 6.87
N ALA A 63 7.93 -0.16 7.85
CA ALA A 63 7.12 -1.36 7.76
C ALA A 63 5.61 -1.04 7.75
N MET A 64 5.17 -0.06 8.53
CA MET A 64 3.80 0.45 8.53
C MET A 64 3.45 1.16 7.21
N GLU A 65 4.34 2.02 6.70
CA GLU A 65 4.18 2.68 5.40
C GLU A 65 3.92 1.68 4.29
N ARG A 66 4.79 0.66 4.17
CA ARG A 66 4.66 -0.38 3.16
C ARG A 66 3.38 -1.20 3.36
N THR A 67 3.01 -1.51 4.59
CA THR A 67 1.77 -2.25 4.88
C THR A 67 0.54 -1.46 4.45
N GLY A 68 0.48 -0.17 4.78
CA GLY A 68 -0.61 0.73 4.40
C GLY A 68 -0.74 0.88 2.88
N SER A 69 0.36 1.13 2.16
CA SER A 69 0.31 1.26 0.70
C SER A 69 -0.12 -0.04 -0.01
N ASN A 70 0.31 -1.20 0.48
CA ASN A 70 -0.12 -2.48 -0.06
C ASN A 70 -1.60 -2.74 0.20
N ALA A 71 -2.11 -2.41 1.40
CA ALA A 71 -3.52 -2.53 1.72
C ALA A 71 -4.39 -1.68 0.81
N LEU A 72 -3.96 -0.44 0.51
CA LEU A 72 -4.63 0.43 -0.44
C LEU A 72 -4.68 -0.18 -1.84
N VAL A 73 -3.57 -0.71 -2.36
CA VAL A 73 -3.56 -1.33 -3.70
C VAL A 73 -4.45 -2.57 -3.75
N MET A 74 -4.46 -3.38 -2.70
CA MET A 74 -5.38 -4.51 -2.57
C MET A 74 -6.85 -4.07 -2.61
N ASP A 75 -7.20 -2.97 -1.93
CA ASP A 75 -8.55 -2.40 -1.97
C ASP A 75 -8.96 -2.00 -3.38
N LEU A 76 -8.05 -1.39 -4.14
CA LEU A 76 -8.32 -0.98 -5.53
C LEU A 76 -8.66 -2.18 -6.41
N TYR A 77 -7.84 -3.24 -6.36
CA TYR A 77 -8.09 -4.45 -7.13
C TYR A 77 -9.37 -5.16 -6.69
N ALA A 78 -9.60 -5.27 -5.38
CA ALA A 78 -10.81 -5.88 -4.83
C ALA A 78 -12.08 -5.14 -5.28
N LEU A 79 -12.07 -3.80 -5.19
CA LEU A 79 -13.20 -2.98 -5.62
C LEU A 79 -13.45 -3.05 -7.14
N THR A 80 -12.40 -3.11 -7.96
CA THR A 80 -12.55 -3.28 -9.41
C THR A 80 -13.18 -4.63 -9.76
N ILE A 81 -12.76 -5.72 -9.11
CA ILE A 81 -13.35 -7.06 -9.29
C ILE A 81 -14.84 -7.06 -8.91
N ILE A 82 -15.19 -6.41 -7.79
CA ILE A 82 -16.58 -6.32 -7.30
C ILE A 82 -17.45 -5.48 -8.25
N LYS A 83 -16.95 -4.33 -8.72
CA LYS A 83 -17.70 -3.40 -9.57
C LYS A 83 -17.87 -3.89 -11.01
N GLN A 84 -17.05 -4.82 -11.48
CA GLN A 84 -17.15 -5.36 -12.82
C GLN A 84 -18.45 -6.16 -13.00
N GLY A 85 -19.21 -5.84 -14.05
CA GLY A 85 -20.43 -6.56 -14.41
C GLY A 85 -20.15 -8.04 -14.74
N ASN A 86 -21.19 -8.87 -14.63
CA ASN A 86 -21.09 -10.29 -15.00
C ASN A 86 -20.74 -10.45 -16.48
N VAL A 87 -19.81 -11.34 -16.78
CA VAL A 87 -19.64 -11.82 -18.15
C VAL A 87 -20.83 -12.70 -18.54
N ASN A 88 -21.31 -12.55 -19.76
CA ASN A 88 -22.48 -13.25 -20.29
C ASN A 88 -22.20 -13.86 -21.67
N PHE A 89 -21.80 -15.13 -21.67
CA PHE A 89 -21.61 -15.91 -22.90
C PHE A 89 -22.89 -16.57 -23.42
N GLY A 90 -24.09 -16.16 -22.97
CA GLY A 90 -25.36 -16.78 -23.34
C GLY A 90 -25.61 -16.80 -24.85
N ASN A 91 -25.23 -15.73 -25.55
CA ASN A 91 -25.41 -15.57 -27.00
C ASN A 91 -24.21 -16.10 -27.83
N VAL A 92 -23.20 -16.70 -27.18
CA VAL A 92 -21.98 -17.18 -27.82
C VAL A 92 -22.08 -18.69 -28.03
N THR A 93 -22.52 -19.15 -29.19
CA THR A 93 -22.82 -20.58 -29.44
C THR A 93 -21.59 -21.47 -29.56
N SER A 94 -20.42 -20.89 -29.86
CA SER A 94 -19.18 -21.64 -30.10
C SER A 94 -18.43 -22.10 -28.84
N VAL A 95 -18.86 -21.64 -27.66
CA VAL A 95 -18.27 -22.05 -26.37
C VAL A 95 -19.20 -23.05 -25.70
N ASP A 96 -18.62 -24.13 -25.18
CA ASP A 96 -19.35 -25.16 -24.44
C ASP A 96 -20.04 -24.61 -23.18
N THR A 97 -21.24 -25.10 -22.87
CA THR A 97 -22.05 -24.63 -21.74
C THR A 97 -21.37 -24.86 -20.40
N SER A 98 -20.64 -25.97 -20.22
CA SER A 98 -19.89 -26.22 -18.98
C SER A 98 -18.78 -25.19 -18.80
N LEU A 99 -18.07 -24.83 -19.87
CA LEU A 99 -16.97 -23.87 -19.79
C LEU A 99 -17.50 -22.45 -19.46
N LYS A 100 -18.64 -22.06 -20.04
CA LYS A 100 -19.33 -20.81 -19.66
C LYS A 100 -19.69 -20.79 -18.18
N GLY A 101 -20.27 -21.88 -17.67
CA GLY A 101 -20.65 -22.01 -16.27
C GLY A 101 -19.45 -21.88 -15.33
N LYS A 102 -18.33 -22.54 -15.65
CA LYS A 102 -17.08 -22.43 -14.87
C LYS A 102 -16.57 -21.00 -14.79
N VAL A 103 -16.53 -20.26 -15.90
CA VAL A 103 -16.03 -18.89 -15.90
C VAL A 103 -16.90 -17.94 -15.09
N ILE A 104 -18.23 -18.10 -15.10
CA ILE A 104 -19.14 -17.36 -14.22
C ILE A 104 -18.84 -17.69 -12.75
N GLN A 105 -18.68 -18.98 -12.42
CA GLN A 105 -18.34 -19.42 -11.08
C GLN A 105 -16.98 -18.86 -10.61
N HIS A 106 -15.98 -18.80 -11.49
CA HIS A 106 -14.68 -18.20 -11.20
C HIS A 106 -14.81 -16.70 -10.92
N GLN A 107 -15.64 -15.97 -11.67
CA GLN A 107 -15.93 -14.56 -11.40
C GLN A 107 -16.55 -14.38 -10.00
N ASP A 108 -17.52 -15.22 -9.62
CA ASP A 108 -18.14 -15.15 -8.30
C ASP A 108 -17.14 -15.51 -7.19
N THR A 109 -16.27 -16.49 -7.44
CA THR A 109 -15.18 -16.85 -6.51
C THR A 109 -14.19 -15.69 -6.34
N ALA A 110 -13.82 -15.00 -7.42
CA ALA A 110 -12.96 -13.83 -7.38
C ALA A 110 -13.59 -12.69 -6.55
N ARG A 111 -14.91 -12.47 -6.68
CA ARG A 111 -15.64 -11.52 -5.83
C ARG A 111 -15.67 -11.94 -4.37
N GLY A 112 -15.90 -13.22 -4.09
CA GLY A 112 -15.83 -13.75 -2.73
C GLY A 112 -14.44 -13.53 -2.09
N ASN A 113 -13.37 -13.72 -2.87
CA ASN A 113 -12.00 -13.42 -2.42
C ASN A 113 -11.80 -11.91 -2.17
N ALA A 114 -12.28 -11.05 -3.07
CA ALA A 114 -12.24 -9.60 -2.90
C ALA A 114 -12.98 -9.13 -1.64
N GLN A 115 -14.16 -9.71 -1.36
CA GLN A 115 -14.92 -9.45 -0.14
C GLN A 115 -14.20 -9.96 1.11
N GLN A 116 -13.61 -11.16 1.06
CA GLN A 116 -12.80 -11.68 2.16
C GLN A 116 -11.62 -10.75 2.51
N TRP A 117 -10.98 -10.15 1.50
CA TRP A 117 -9.98 -9.12 1.73
C TRP A 117 -10.56 -7.90 2.47
N LEU A 118 -11.62 -7.30 1.92
CA LEU A 118 -12.21 -6.05 2.43
C LEU A 118 -12.85 -6.21 3.82
N ASP A 119 -13.54 -7.31 4.06
CA ASP A 119 -14.44 -7.48 5.21
C ASP A 119 -13.79 -8.29 6.35
N VAL A 120 -12.73 -9.06 6.08
CA VAL A 120 -12.12 -9.95 7.09
C VAL A 120 -10.65 -9.61 7.32
N LEU A 121 -9.84 -9.52 6.27
CA LEU A 121 -8.39 -9.36 6.41
C LEU A 121 -7.99 -7.91 6.67
N LYS A 122 -8.52 -6.95 5.90
CA LYS A 122 -8.26 -5.52 6.10
C LYS A 122 -8.57 -5.05 7.53
N PRO A 123 -9.70 -5.42 8.16
CA PRO A 123 -9.95 -5.08 9.57
C PRO A 123 -8.86 -5.55 10.54
N GLN A 124 -8.20 -6.68 10.26
CA GLN A 124 -7.08 -7.15 11.09
C GLN A 124 -5.82 -6.30 10.91
N LEU A 125 -5.58 -5.74 9.71
CA LEU A 125 -4.51 -4.75 9.50
C LEU A 125 -4.78 -3.47 10.30
N ILE A 126 -6.03 -3.00 10.32
CA ILE A 126 -6.46 -1.86 11.14
C ILE A 126 -6.23 -2.16 12.63
N SER A 127 -6.61 -3.36 13.10
CA SER A 127 -6.35 -3.79 14.47
C SER A 127 -4.85 -3.82 14.79
N THR A 128 -4.01 -4.28 13.85
CA THR A 128 -2.55 -4.26 14.00
C THR A 128 -2.02 -2.84 14.19
N ASN A 129 -2.55 -1.87 13.44
CA ASN A 129 -2.21 -0.46 13.62
C ASN A 129 -2.70 0.10 14.97
N GLN A 130 -3.90 -0.28 15.40
CA GLN A 130 -4.44 0.12 16.70
C GLN A 130 -3.58 -0.44 17.85
N ASN A 131 -3.04 -1.65 17.72
CA ASN A 131 -2.13 -2.24 18.69
C ASN A 131 -0.83 -1.44 18.86
N ILE A 132 -0.30 -0.88 17.76
CA ILE A 132 0.87 0.02 17.79
C ILE A 132 0.52 1.31 18.56
N ILE A 133 -0.64 1.92 18.28
CA ILE A 133 -1.13 3.11 19.00
C ILE A 133 -1.30 2.82 20.50
N ASN A 134 -1.93 1.68 20.82
CA ASN A 134 -2.17 1.24 22.20
C ASN A 134 -0.84 0.98 22.93
N TYR A 135 0.14 0.39 22.26
CA TYR A 135 1.47 0.18 22.84
C TYR A 135 2.15 1.50 23.18
N ASN A 136 2.13 2.49 22.27
CA ASN A 136 2.65 3.82 22.59
C ASN A 136 1.95 4.37 23.84
N THR A 137 0.62 4.35 23.91
CA THR A 137 -0.12 4.85 25.09
C THR A 137 0.34 4.16 26.38
N LYS A 138 0.54 2.85 26.35
CA LYS A 138 1.08 2.09 27.49
C LYS A 138 2.50 2.51 27.85
N PHE A 139 3.38 2.69 26.87
CA PHE A 139 4.75 3.18 27.08
C PHE A 139 4.75 4.58 27.71
N GLN A 140 3.96 5.52 27.16
CA GLN A 140 3.84 6.89 27.69
C GLN A 140 3.36 6.89 29.15
N ASN A 141 2.37 6.05 29.49
CA ASN A 141 1.84 5.95 30.85
C ASN A 141 2.84 5.38 31.85
N TYR A 142 3.80 4.55 31.40
CA TYR A 142 4.81 3.96 32.29
C TYR A 142 6.08 4.79 32.38
N TYR A 143 6.33 5.68 31.41
CA TYR A 143 7.56 6.43 31.28
C TYR A 143 7.96 7.16 32.58
N ASP A 144 7.06 7.96 33.18
CA ASP A 144 7.42 8.74 34.39
C ASP A 144 7.76 7.83 35.58
N THR A 145 7.09 6.67 35.68
CA THR A 145 7.38 5.67 36.72
C THR A 145 8.74 5.00 36.48
N LEU A 146 9.07 4.68 35.24
CA LEU A 146 10.35 4.08 34.87
C LEU A 146 11.52 5.03 35.12
N VAL A 147 11.37 6.31 34.74
CA VAL A 147 12.38 7.35 35.00
C VAL A 147 12.58 7.58 36.50
N ALA A 148 11.49 7.67 37.28
CA ALA A 148 11.60 7.80 38.73
C ALA A 148 12.29 6.60 39.38
N ALA A 149 12.03 5.39 38.88
CA ALA A 149 12.70 4.17 39.35
C ALA A 149 14.21 4.20 39.04
N VAL A 150 14.61 4.66 37.85
CA VAL A 150 16.01 4.87 37.50
C VAL A 150 16.69 5.89 38.43
N ASP A 151 16.07 7.06 38.63
CA ASP A 151 16.60 8.13 39.49
C ASP A 151 16.76 7.68 40.95
N ALA A 152 15.79 6.90 41.46
CA ALA A 152 15.81 6.32 42.80
C ALA A 152 16.68 5.06 42.93
N LYS A 153 17.27 4.57 41.82
CA LYS A 153 17.99 3.29 41.75
C LYS A 153 17.13 2.09 42.18
N ASP A 154 15.81 2.19 42.01
CA ASP A 154 14.83 1.16 42.31
C ASP A 154 14.73 0.16 41.15
N LYS A 155 15.66 -0.81 41.16
CA LYS A 155 15.72 -1.88 40.16
C LYS A 155 14.47 -2.77 40.15
N ALA A 156 13.78 -2.92 41.28
CA ALA A 156 12.59 -3.78 41.37
C ALA A 156 11.42 -3.17 40.59
N THR A 157 11.17 -1.87 40.78
CA THR A 157 10.14 -1.14 40.02
C THR A 157 10.50 -1.06 38.54
N LEU A 158 11.76 -0.78 38.20
CA LEU A 158 12.25 -0.76 36.82
C LEU A 158 12.01 -2.11 36.12
N THR A 159 12.41 -3.23 36.74
CA THR A 159 12.21 -4.59 36.24
C THR A 159 10.74 -4.90 35.99
N LYS A 160 9.86 -4.55 36.95
CA LYS A 160 8.42 -4.79 36.82
C LYS A 160 7.80 -4.00 35.67
N GLY A 161 8.19 -2.74 35.49
CA GLY A 161 7.72 -1.90 34.40
C GLY A 161 8.17 -2.41 33.03
N LEU A 162 9.47 -2.72 32.89
CA LEU A 162 10.05 -3.29 31.67
C LEU A 162 9.44 -4.65 31.32
N THR A 163 9.19 -5.52 32.31
CA THR A 163 8.53 -6.82 32.10
C THR A 163 7.14 -6.63 31.50
N ARG A 164 6.34 -5.69 32.02
CA ARG A 164 4.99 -5.41 31.52
C ARG A 164 4.97 -4.85 30.10
N LEU A 165 6.00 -4.10 29.71
CA LEU A 165 6.18 -3.62 28.33
C LEU A 165 6.61 -4.77 27.40
N SER A 166 7.58 -5.59 27.83
CA SER A 166 8.04 -6.80 27.10
C SER A 166 6.90 -7.80 26.84
N SER A 167 6.03 -8.04 27.83
CA SER A 167 4.84 -8.87 27.63
C SER A 167 3.92 -8.31 26.55
N SER A 168 3.72 -6.97 26.53
CA SER A 168 2.92 -6.30 25.49
C SER A 168 3.54 -6.43 24.10
N ILE A 169 4.87 -6.32 23.99
CA ILE A 169 5.61 -6.53 22.74
C ILE A 169 5.34 -7.95 22.21
N THR A 170 5.43 -8.94 23.10
CA THR A 170 5.22 -10.36 22.78
C THR A 170 3.79 -10.63 22.31
N GLU A 171 2.80 -10.07 22.99
CA GLU A 171 1.38 -10.14 22.61
C GLU A 171 1.14 -9.51 21.23
N ASN A 172 1.69 -8.31 20.98
CA ASN A 172 1.57 -7.64 19.69
C ASN A 172 2.23 -8.45 18.57
N LYS A 173 3.42 -9.02 18.81
CA LYS A 173 4.08 -9.91 17.86
C LYS A 173 3.19 -11.10 17.49
N ALA A 174 2.64 -11.79 18.49
CA ALA A 174 1.80 -12.97 18.27
C ALA A 174 0.55 -12.65 17.43
N GLN A 175 -0.05 -11.47 17.63
CA GLN A 175 -1.18 -11.02 16.82
C GLN A 175 -0.78 -10.75 15.36
N VAL A 176 0.39 -10.14 15.13
CA VAL A 176 0.91 -9.92 13.77
C VAL A 176 1.27 -11.24 13.09
N ASP A 177 1.88 -12.19 13.82
CA ASP A 177 2.22 -13.52 13.29
C ASP A 177 0.96 -14.28 12.84
N LYS A 178 -0.10 -14.22 13.65
CA LYS A 178 -1.39 -14.81 13.30
C LYS A 178 -1.96 -14.20 12.01
N LEU A 179 -1.93 -12.88 11.88
CA LEU A 179 -2.38 -12.21 10.66
C LEU A 179 -1.53 -12.62 9.44
N VAL A 180 -0.20 -12.74 9.60
CA VAL A 180 0.70 -13.23 8.54
C VAL A 180 0.31 -14.65 8.11
N GLU A 181 -0.05 -15.54 9.04
CA GLU A 181 -0.52 -16.88 8.71
C GLU A 181 -1.86 -16.87 7.97
N ASP A 182 -2.81 -16.05 8.40
CA ASP A 182 -4.12 -15.94 7.78
C ASP A 182 -4.01 -15.38 6.36
N LEU A 183 -3.13 -14.40 6.12
CA LEU A 183 -2.82 -13.89 4.78
C LEU A 183 -2.13 -14.95 3.90
N LYS A 184 -1.23 -15.78 4.46
CA LYS A 184 -0.62 -16.89 3.70
C LYS A 184 -1.64 -17.94 3.27
N LYS A 185 -2.60 -18.29 4.14
CA LYS A 185 -3.71 -19.18 3.80
C LYS A 185 -4.59 -18.58 2.70
N PHE A 186 -4.93 -17.30 2.84
CA PHE A 186 -5.70 -16.57 1.85
C PHE A 186 -4.98 -16.52 0.49
N ARG A 187 -3.69 -16.19 0.48
CA ARG A 187 -2.86 -16.24 -0.72
C ARG A 187 -2.89 -17.60 -1.40
N ASN A 188 -2.71 -18.70 -0.66
CA ASN A 188 -2.73 -20.05 -1.24
C ASN A 188 -4.05 -20.35 -1.95
N LYS A 189 -5.16 -20.00 -1.30
CA LYS A 189 -6.49 -20.13 -1.88
C LYS A 189 -6.60 -19.30 -3.16
N MET A 190 -6.24 -18.02 -3.09
CA MET A 190 -6.26 -17.12 -4.24
C MET A 190 -5.40 -17.61 -5.40
N THR A 191 -4.18 -18.12 -5.15
CA THR A 191 -3.32 -18.66 -6.20
C THR A 191 -4.00 -19.79 -6.96
N SER A 192 -4.65 -20.72 -6.25
CA SER A 192 -5.38 -21.82 -6.89
C SER A 192 -6.58 -21.31 -7.68
N ASP A 193 -7.41 -20.45 -7.09
CA ASP A 193 -8.60 -19.90 -7.74
C ASP A 193 -8.22 -19.12 -9.01
N THR A 194 -7.18 -18.28 -8.93
CA THR A 194 -6.67 -17.47 -10.05
C THR A 194 -6.10 -18.34 -11.17
N GLN A 195 -5.36 -19.40 -10.85
CA GLN A 195 -4.82 -20.32 -11.86
C GLN A 195 -5.92 -21.07 -12.61
N ASN A 196 -6.93 -21.55 -11.88
CA ASN A 196 -8.08 -22.23 -12.46
C ASN A 196 -8.88 -21.27 -13.36
N PHE A 197 -9.13 -20.06 -12.87
CA PHE A 197 -9.81 -19.03 -13.65
C PHE A 197 -9.04 -18.67 -14.92
N LYS A 198 -7.72 -18.48 -14.82
CA LYS A 198 -6.85 -18.18 -15.97
C LYS A 198 -6.92 -19.26 -17.03
N GLY A 199 -6.88 -20.54 -16.62
CA GLY A 199 -6.98 -21.68 -17.53
C GLY A 199 -8.27 -21.66 -18.35
N ASP A 200 -9.41 -21.63 -17.66
CA ASP A 200 -10.72 -21.65 -18.31
C ASP A 200 -10.98 -20.36 -19.12
N ALA A 201 -10.57 -19.20 -18.62
CA ALA A 201 -10.70 -17.93 -19.32
C ALA A 201 -9.89 -17.89 -20.62
N ASN A 202 -8.65 -18.39 -20.60
CA ASN A 202 -7.82 -18.48 -21.79
C ASN A 202 -8.42 -19.45 -22.82
N GLN A 203 -9.03 -20.56 -22.38
CA GLN A 203 -9.71 -21.48 -23.28
C GLN A 203 -10.89 -20.81 -23.99
N ILE A 204 -11.74 -20.05 -23.27
CA ILE A 204 -12.81 -19.25 -23.90
C ILE A 204 -12.21 -18.26 -24.90
N THR A 205 -11.17 -17.51 -24.51
CA THR A 205 -10.58 -16.51 -25.40
C THR A 205 -9.99 -17.15 -26.67
N SER A 206 -9.32 -18.29 -26.58
CA SER A 206 -8.78 -18.99 -27.76
C SER A 206 -9.86 -19.47 -28.72
N ILE A 207 -10.97 -20.00 -28.20
CA ILE A 207 -12.13 -20.42 -29.02
C ILE A 207 -12.70 -19.21 -29.79
N LEU A 208 -12.83 -18.07 -29.13
CA LEU A 208 -13.40 -16.89 -29.76
C LEU A 208 -12.43 -16.20 -30.72
N ALA A 209 -11.14 -16.17 -30.38
CA ALA A 209 -10.09 -15.64 -31.26
C ALA A 209 -9.98 -16.40 -32.59
N SER A 210 -10.36 -17.68 -32.65
CA SER A 210 -10.40 -18.43 -33.92
C SER A 210 -11.54 -18.00 -34.84
N GLN A 211 -12.51 -17.23 -34.33
CA GLN A 211 -13.70 -16.76 -35.05
C GLN A 211 -13.67 -15.25 -35.33
N ASP A 212 -13.00 -14.49 -34.47
CA ASP A 212 -12.89 -13.04 -34.56
C ASP A 212 -11.42 -12.61 -34.36
N ALA A 213 -10.76 -12.23 -35.45
CA ALA A 213 -9.37 -11.81 -35.45
C ALA A 213 -9.11 -10.50 -34.69
N GLY A 214 -10.16 -9.76 -34.30
CA GLY A 214 -10.05 -8.56 -33.46
C GLY A 214 -9.87 -8.89 -31.97
N ILE A 215 -10.23 -10.10 -31.53
CA ILE A 215 -10.17 -10.50 -30.11
C ILE A 215 -8.74 -10.47 -29.55
N PRO A 216 -7.71 -11.01 -30.22
CA PRO A 216 -6.33 -10.92 -29.72
C PRO A 216 -5.86 -9.47 -29.54
N LEU A 217 -6.21 -8.59 -30.48
CA LEU A 217 -5.84 -7.17 -30.41
C LEU A 217 -6.51 -6.48 -29.24
N LEU A 218 -7.81 -6.68 -29.06
CA LEU A 218 -8.58 -6.15 -27.94
C LEU A 218 -8.05 -6.67 -26.59
N GLN A 219 -7.77 -7.97 -26.49
CA GLN A 219 -7.21 -8.57 -25.27
C GLN A 219 -5.86 -7.93 -24.91
N ASN A 220 -5.00 -7.69 -25.91
CA ASN A 220 -3.72 -7.05 -25.71
C ASN A 220 -3.89 -5.61 -25.18
N GLN A 221 -4.81 -4.83 -25.75
CA GLN A 221 -5.07 -3.47 -25.30
C GLN A 221 -5.63 -3.40 -23.87
N ILE A 222 -6.56 -4.29 -23.51
CA ILE A 222 -7.07 -4.40 -22.13
C ILE A 222 -5.93 -4.77 -21.17
N THR A 223 -5.04 -5.67 -21.59
CA THR A 223 -3.86 -6.05 -20.79
C THR A 223 -2.92 -4.87 -20.62
N THR A 224 -2.60 -4.11 -21.68
CA THR A 224 -1.78 -2.89 -21.61
C THR A 224 -2.39 -1.83 -20.69
N TYR A 225 -3.70 -1.64 -20.75
CA TYR A 225 -4.40 -0.74 -19.83
C TYR A 225 -4.27 -1.19 -18.37
N ASN A 226 -4.47 -2.48 -18.11
CA ASN A 226 -4.31 -3.06 -16.78
C ASN A 226 -2.85 -3.00 -16.29
N GLU A 227 -1.86 -3.16 -17.16
CA GLU A 227 -0.45 -2.96 -16.84
C GLU A 227 -0.15 -1.51 -16.44
N ALA A 228 -0.73 -0.52 -17.12
CA ALA A 228 -0.61 0.88 -16.72
C ALA A 228 -1.22 1.14 -15.33
N ILE A 229 -2.35 0.50 -14.99
CA ILE A 229 -2.91 0.52 -13.63
C ILE A 229 -1.92 -0.11 -12.64
N SER A 230 -1.36 -1.26 -12.98
CA SER A 230 -0.42 -1.98 -12.12
C SER A 230 0.86 -1.17 -11.86
N LYS A 231 1.40 -0.50 -12.88
CA LYS A 231 2.54 0.44 -12.72
C LYS A 231 2.18 1.61 -11.81
N TYR A 232 0.99 2.20 -11.99
CA TYR A 232 0.51 3.26 -11.10
C TYR A 232 0.43 2.77 -9.65
N ASN A 233 -0.13 1.57 -9.43
CA ASN A 233 -0.22 0.95 -8.11
C ASN A 233 1.15 0.61 -7.51
N ALA A 234 2.12 0.20 -8.34
CA ALA A 234 3.49 -0.04 -7.90
C ALA A 234 4.17 1.26 -7.42
N ILE A 235 3.91 2.40 -8.09
CA ILE A 235 4.38 3.72 -7.64
C ILE A 235 3.77 4.06 -6.28
N ILE A 236 2.48 3.75 -6.04
CA ILE A 236 1.83 3.94 -4.73
C ILE A 236 2.57 3.12 -3.65
N ILE A 237 2.84 1.84 -3.90
CA ILE A 237 3.58 0.96 -2.98
C ILE A 237 5.00 1.47 -2.69
N GLY A 238 5.68 2.00 -3.72
CA GLY A 238 7.03 2.53 -3.59
C GLY A 238 7.12 3.95 -3.02
N SER A 239 5.99 4.66 -2.90
CA SER A 239 5.92 6.02 -2.37
C SER A 239 5.56 6.02 -0.89
N SER A 240 6.05 7.01 -0.13
CA SER A 240 5.60 7.22 1.25
C SER A 240 4.20 7.82 1.25
N VAL A 241 3.22 7.04 1.74
CA VAL A 241 1.78 7.40 1.86
C VAL A 241 1.49 8.52 2.89
N ALA A 242 2.49 9.32 3.25
CA ALA A 242 2.52 10.18 4.43
C ALA A 242 2.53 11.68 4.12
N THR A 243 1.93 12.14 3.02
CA THR A 243 1.74 13.57 2.77
C THR A 243 0.41 14.04 3.36
N ALA A 244 0.33 15.31 3.76
CA ALA A 244 -0.79 15.93 4.49
C ALA A 244 -2.14 16.01 3.74
N LEU A 245 -2.32 15.24 2.66
CA LEU A 245 -3.50 15.25 1.78
C LEU A 245 -4.09 13.84 1.56
N GLY A 246 -3.51 12.81 2.17
CA GLY A 246 -3.99 11.42 2.11
C GLY A 246 -3.71 10.70 0.79
N PRO A 247 -3.79 9.35 0.78
CA PRO A 247 -3.69 8.59 -0.45
C PRO A 247 -4.95 8.76 -1.31
N ILE A 248 -4.80 9.36 -2.49
CA ILE A 248 -5.87 9.42 -3.50
C ILE A 248 -5.55 8.43 -4.60
N ALA A 249 -6.47 7.51 -4.83
CA ALA A 249 -6.25 6.34 -5.67
C ALA A 249 -7.28 6.23 -6.81
N ILE A 250 -6.87 5.59 -7.90
CA ILE A 250 -7.72 5.34 -9.07
C ILE A 250 -8.39 3.97 -8.89
N ILE A 251 -9.71 3.96 -8.65
CA ILE A 251 -10.55 2.75 -8.72
C ILE A 251 -11.04 2.67 -10.17
N GLY A 252 -10.11 2.38 -11.07
CA GLY A 252 -10.38 2.32 -12.50
C GLY A 252 -10.27 0.93 -13.05
N GLY A 253 -11.08 0.64 -14.07
CA GLY A 253 -10.99 -0.59 -14.85
C GLY A 253 -12.30 -1.31 -15.09
N ALA A 254 -13.46 -0.79 -14.68
CA ALA A 254 -14.72 -1.44 -15.03
C ALA A 254 -14.98 -1.33 -16.55
N VAL A 255 -15.11 -2.48 -17.21
CA VAL A 255 -15.49 -2.62 -18.62
C VAL A 255 -17.00 -2.46 -18.73
N VAL A 256 -17.47 -1.49 -19.53
CA VAL A 256 -18.88 -1.24 -19.82
C VAL A 256 -19.13 -1.08 -21.31
N ILE A 257 -20.40 -1.19 -21.72
CA ILE A 257 -20.85 -0.87 -23.07
C ILE A 257 -21.07 0.66 -23.16
N ALA A 258 -20.37 1.33 -24.07
CA ALA A 258 -20.63 2.71 -24.45
C ALA A 258 -21.76 2.75 -25.48
N THR A 259 -22.89 3.35 -25.11
CA THR A 259 -23.99 3.69 -26.02
C THR A 259 -24.20 5.21 -25.96
N GLY A 260 -23.74 5.93 -26.98
CA GLY A 260 -23.85 7.39 -27.10
C GLY A 260 -24.58 7.79 -28.38
N ALA A 261 -25.25 8.94 -28.39
CA ALA A 261 -26.01 9.43 -29.55
C ALA A 261 -25.09 9.60 -30.77
N GLY A 262 -25.17 8.66 -31.72
CA GLY A 262 -24.38 8.65 -32.96
C GLY A 262 -23.09 7.81 -32.91
N THR A 263 -22.76 7.17 -31.78
CA THR A 263 -21.62 6.25 -31.67
C THR A 263 -22.13 4.81 -31.69
N PRO A 264 -21.63 3.92 -32.58
CA PRO A 264 -22.02 2.51 -32.54
C PRO A 264 -21.54 1.85 -31.23
N LEU A 265 -22.07 0.67 -30.91
CA LEU A 265 -21.73 -0.09 -29.70
C LEU A 265 -20.20 -0.22 -29.53
N GLY A 266 -19.68 0.31 -28.41
CA GLY A 266 -18.25 0.29 -28.08
C GLY A 266 -17.95 -0.19 -26.66
N ILE A 267 -16.69 -0.53 -26.39
CA ILE A 267 -16.18 -0.84 -25.05
C ILE A 267 -15.63 0.45 -24.45
N ALA A 268 -16.12 0.82 -23.26
CA ALA A 268 -15.52 1.85 -22.44
C ALA A 268 -14.93 1.23 -21.17
N LEU A 269 -13.72 1.67 -20.80
CA LEU A 269 -13.15 1.44 -19.48
C LEU A 269 -13.38 2.68 -18.63
N ILE A 270 -14.10 2.52 -17.52
CA ILE A 270 -14.34 3.62 -16.59
C ILE A 270 -13.23 3.61 -15.54
N ALA A 271 -12.40 4.66 -15.56
CA ALA A 271 -11.56 5.03 -14.45
C ALA A 271 -12.36 5.91 -13.47
N GLY A 272 -12.75 5.36 -12.32
CA GLY A 272 -13.33 6.13 -11.22
C GLY A 272 -12.24 6.64 -10.29
N GLY A 273 -12.26 7.92 -9.94
CA GLY A 273 -11.30 8.55 -9.03
C GLY A 273 -10.40 9.58 -9.72
N THR A 274 -10.46 10.82 -9.24
CA THR A 274 -9.52 11.88 -9.62
C THR A 274 -8.37 11.89 -8.63
N ALA A 275 -7.15 11.55 -9.06
CA ALA A 275 -5.94 11.79 -8.28
C ALA A 275 -5.76 13.30 -8.06
N ALA A 276 -6.05 13.81 -6.86
CA ALA A 276 -5.62 15.15 -6.45
C ALA A 276 -4.24 15.05 -5.79
N VAL A 277 -3.27 15.57 -6.52
CA VAL A 277 -1.84 15.65 -6.26
C VAL A 277 -1.51 16.01 -4.80
N GLY A 278 -1.11 15.00 -4.02
CA GLY A 278 -0.48 15.15 -2.71
C GLY A 278 0.98 14.74 -2.74
N GLY A 279 1.75 15.24 -3.72
CA GLY A 279 3.16 14.91 -3.89
C GLY A 279 3.52 14.81 -5.36
N GLY A 280 4.03 15.91 -5.93
CA GLY A 280 4.45 15.99 -7.33
C GLY A 280 5.63 15.08 -7.65
N THR A 281 5.41 13.77 -7.73
CA THR A 281 6.36 12.86 -8.35
C THR A 281 6.03 12.79 -9.84
N ALA A 282 7.03 13.01 -10.68
CA ALA A 282 6.90 12.87 -12.13
C ALA A 282 6.31 11.49 -12.52
N GLY A 283 6.57 10.45 -11.72
CA GLY A 283 6.06 9.10 -11.90
C GLY A 283 4.52 9.01 -11.95
N ILE A 284 3.80 9.71 -11.05
CA ILE A 284 2.32 9.66 -11.02
C ILE A 284 1.73 10.31 -12.28
N VAL A 285 2.29 11.45 -12.71
CA VAL A 285 1.84 12.16 -13.92
C VAL A 285 2.11 11.31 -15.16
N LEU A 286 3.27 10.66 -15.23
CA LEU A 286 3.62 9.75 -16.32
C LEU A 286 2.71 8.52 -16.36
N ALA A 287 2.44 7.89 -15.21
CA ALA A 287 1.54 6.75 -15.14
C ALA A 287 0.10 7.12 -15.52
N LYS A 288 -0.39 8.29 -15.11
CA LYS A 288 -1.69 8.79 -15.57
C LYS A 288 -1.73 9.01 -17.09
N LYS A 289 -0.67 9.58 -17.66
CA LYS A 289 -0.56 9.73 -19.12
C LYS A 289 -0.56 8.37 -19.84
N GLU A 290 0.11 7.36 -19.30
CA GLU A 290 0.06 5.99 -19.82
C GLU A 290 -1.38 5.42 -19.77
N LEU A 291 -2.11 5.65 -18.67
CA LEU A 291 -3.52 5.25 -18.53
C LEU A 291 -4.42 5.94 -19.57
N ASP A 292 -4.31 7.27 -19.70
CA ASP A 292 -5.11 8.06 -20.66
C ASP A 292 -4.83 7.60 -22.11
N ASN A 293 -3.56 7.32 -22.42
CA ASN A 293 -3.16 6.79 -23.72
C ASN A 293 -3.75 5.38 -23.97
N ALA A 294 -3.60 4.45 -23.03
CA ALA A 294 -4.14 3.09 -23.17
C ALA A 294 -5.67 3.09 -23.31
N GLN A 295 -6.36 3.96 -22.56
CA GLN A 295 -7.80 4.16 -22.69
C GLN A 295 -8.19 4.70 -24.09
N SER A 296 -7.43 5.67 -24.61
CA SER A 296 -7.67 6.21 -25.96
C SER A 296 -7.48 5.15 -27.04
N GLU A 297 -6.47 4.29 -26.92
CA GLU A 297 -6.24 3.19 -27.87
C GLU A 297 -7.39 2.18 -27.88
N ILE A 298 -7.97 1.85 -26.72
CA ILE A 298 -9.16 0.99 -26.64
C ILE A 298 -10.38 1.65 -27.31
N GLN A 299 -10.58 2.96 -27.10
CA GLN A 299 -11.67 3.71 -27.73
C GLN A 299 -11.57 3.71 -29.27
N LYS A 300 -10.35 3.72 -29.84
CA LYS A 300 -10.14 3.71 -31.30
C LYS A 300 -10.52 2.38 -31.96
N ILE A 301 -10.33 1.26 -31.27
CA ILE A 301 -10.59 -0.08 -31.83
C ILE A 301 -12.06 -0.50 -31.65
N THR A 302 -12.82 0.22 -30.83
CA THR A 302 -14.14 -0.20 -30.37
C THR A 302 -15.30 0.48 -31.10
N GLY A 303 -15.08 0.99 -32.32
CA GLY A 303 -16.11 1.68 -33.10
C GLY A 303 -17.29 0.79 -33.56
N GLN A 304 -17.14 -0.54 -33.60
CA GLN A 304 -18.20 -1.53 -33.89
C GLN A 304 -17.87 -2.87 -33.20
N VAL A 305 -18.11 -2.98 -31.89
CA VAL A 305 -17.68 -4.16 -31.11
C VAL A 305 -18.70 -5.30 -31.21
N THR A 306 -18.21 -6.54 -31.41
CA THR A 306 -19.05 -7.74 -31.36
C THR A 306 -19.38 -8.12 -29.91
N THR A 307 -20.49 -8.85 -29.68
CA THR A 307 -20.79 -9.38 -28.35
C THR A 307 -19.63 -10.21 -27.80
N ALA A 308 -18.96 -11.03 -28.63
CA ALA A 308 -17.82 -11.83 -28.21
C ALA A 308 -16.63 -10.98 -27.73
N GLN A 309 -16.34 -9.88 -28.42
CA GLN A 309 -15.29 -8.94 -28.03
C GLN A 309 -15.60 -8.26 -26.68
N LEU A 310 -16.85 -7.84 -26.45
CA LEU A 310 -17.28 -7.28 -25.15
C LEU A 310 -17.05 -8.28 -24.01
N GLU A 311 -17.52 -9.52 -24.19
CA GLU A 311 -17.42 -10.54 -23.15
C GLU A 311 -15.96 -10.93 -22.87
N VAL A 312 -15.12 -10.99 -23.91
CA VAL A 312 -13.67 -11.22 -23.73
C VAL A 312 -12.99 -10.04 -23.05
N ALA A 313 -13.40 -8.80 -23.30
CA ALA A 313 -12.85 -7.64 -22.59
C ALA A 313 -13.19 -7.69 -21.10
N GLY A 314 -14.45 -7.95 -20.76
CA GLY A 314 -14.89 -8.16 -19.37
C GLY A 314 -14.12 -9.29 -18.69
N LEU A 315 -14.06 -10.46 -19.35
CA LEU A 315 -13.36 -11.64 -18.86
C LEU A 315 -11.87 -11.38 -18.65
N THR A 316 -11.20 -10.77 -19.63
CA THR A 316 -9.77 -10.43 -19.55
C THR A 316 -9.52 -9.48 -18.39
N ASN A 317 -10.37 -8.47 -18.22
CA ASN A 317 -10.22 -7.53 -17.12
C ASN A 317 -10.32 -8.22 -15.75
N ILE A 318 -11.37 -8.99 -15.48
CA ILE A 318 -11.54 -9.67 -14.18
C ILE A 318 -10.37 -10.61 -13.93
N LYS A 319 -9.98 -11.39 -14.95
CA LYS A 319 -8.82 -12.30 -14.88
C LYS A 319 -7.56 -11.56 -14.46
N THR A 320 -7.21 -10.47 -15.15
CA THR A 320 -6.00 -9.70 -14.87
C THR A 320 -6.05 -9.03 -13.49
N GLN A 321 -7.19 -8.46 -13.08
CA GLN A 321 -7.31 -7.84 -11.75
C GLN A 321 -7.20 -8.88 -10.63
N THR A 322 -7.71 -10.10 -10.85
CA THR A 322 -7.58 -11.22 -9.90
C THR A 322 -6.11 -11.67 -9.80
N GLU A 323 -5.38 -11.71 -10.93
CA GLU A 323 -3.93 -11.96 -10.93
C GLU A 323 -3.18 -10.89 -10.13
N TYR A 324 -3.49 -9.60 -10.32
CA TYR A 324 -2.82 -8.53 -9.58
C TYR A 324 -3.16 -8.52 -8.08
N LEU A 325 -4.41 -8.79 -7.71
CA LEU A 325 -4.79 -9.00 -6.30
C LEU A 325 -3.98 -10.16 -5.69
N THR A 326 -3.82 -11.27 -6.43
CA THR A 326 -3.03 -12.44 -6.00
C THR A 326 -1.53 -12.13 -5.88
N ASN A 327 -0.97 -11.30 -6.76
CA ASN A 327 0.46 -10.97 -6.70
C ASN A 327 0.76 -9.95 -5.59
N THR A 328 -0.19 -9.06 -5.29
CA THR A 328 0.00 -8.00 -4.29
C THR A 328 -0.03 -8.55 -2.86
N ILE A 329 -0.78 -9.64 -2.61
CA ILE A 329 -0.86 -10.25 -1.28
C ILE A 329 0.52 -10.75 -0.78
N ASP A 330 1.42 -11.20 -1.65
CA ASP A 330 2.78 -11.59 -1.25
C ASP A 330 3.59 -10.40 -0.72
N THR A 331 3.43 -9.22 -1.34
CA THR A 331 4.06 -7.98 -0.89
C THR A 331 3.49 -7.52 0.45
N ALA A 332 2.16 -7.65 0.64
CA ALA A 332 1.50 -7.36 1.91
C ALA A 332 1.98 -8.30 3.05
N ILE A 333 2.10 -9.60 2.77
CA ILE A 333 2.67 -10.59 3.72
C ILE A 333 4.08 -10.19 4.12
N THR A 334 4.93 -9.83 3.16
CA THR A 334 6.32 -9.41 3.43
C THR A 334 6.37 -8.14 4.30
N ALA A 335 5.51 -7.16 4.02
CA ALA A 335 5.44 -5.93 4.81
C ALA A 335 5.02 -6.20 6.28
N LEU A 336 4.03 -7.06 6.49
CA LEU A 336 3.59 -7.45 7.84
C LEU A 336 4.63 -8.32 8.58
N GLN A 337 5.35 -9.19 7.87
CA GLN A 337 6.49 -9.91 8.45
C GLN A 337 7.55 -8.94 8.96
N ASN A 338 7.79 -7.82 8.27
CA ASN A 338 8.70 -6.79 8.77
C ASN A 338 8.18 -6.16 10.07
N ILE A 339 6.87 -5.93 10.22
CA ILE A 339 6.28 -5.47 11.49
C ILE A 339 6.52 -6.50 12.61
N SER A 340 6.27 -7.79 12.34
CA SER A 340 6.55 -8.87 13.31
C SER A 340 8.03 -8.92 13.70
N ASN A 341 8.93 -8.77 12.73
CA ASN A 341 10.37 -8.72 12.97
C ASN A 341 10.75 -7.52 13.85
N GLN A 342 10.11 -6.35 13.68
CA GLN A 342 10.37 -5.22 14.58
C GLN A 342 9.90 -5.49 16.01
N TRP A 343 8.73 -6.12 16.19
CA TRP A 343 8.31 -6.57 17.52
C TRP A 343 9.27 -7.60 18.13
N TYR A 344 9.79 -8.54 17.33
CA TYR A 344 10.79 -9.49 17.78
C TYR A 344 12.09 -8.81 18.23
N THR A 345 12.62 -7.90 17.42
CA THR A 345 13.84 -7.15 17.73
C THR A 345 13.66 -6.34 19.02
N MET A 346 12.57 -5.59 19.15
CA MET A 346 12.27 -4.85 20.38
C MET A 346 12.14 -5.80 21.58
N GLY A 347 11.42 -6.91 21.45
CA GLY A 347 11.27 -7.89 22.53
C GLY A 347 12.62 -8.46 22.99
N SER A 348 13.53 -8.68 22.05
CA SER A 348 14.90 -9.15 22.34
C SER A 348 15.69 -8.13 23.13
N LYS A 349 15.66 -6.84 22.74
CA LYS A 349 16.33 -5.74 23.46
C LYS A 349 15.78 -5.56 24.88
N TYR A 350 14.46 -5.62 25.06
CA TYR A 350 13.83 -5.58 26.39
C TYR A 350 14.25 -6.77 27.25
N ASN A 351 14.34 -7.97 26.68
CA ASN A 351 14.76 -9.15 27.39
C ASN A 351 16.25 -9.09 27.78
N SER A 352 17.13 -8.60 26.89
CA SER A 352 18.54 -8.33 27.22
C SER A 352 18.65 -7.35 28.40
N LEU A 353 17.91 -6.23 28.36
CA LEU A 353 17.92 -5.26 29.46
C LEU A 353 17.42 -5.88 30.77
N LEU A 354 16.34 -6.66 30.73
CA LEU A 354 15.79 -7.36 31.89
C LEU A 354 16.76 -8.37 32.51
N GLN A 355 17.54 -9.08 31.70
CA GLN A 355 18.55 -10.03 32.19
C GLN A 355 19.74 -9.32 32.86
N ASN A 356 20.05 -8.10 32.44
CA ASN A 356 21.23 -7.36 32.90
C ASN A 356 20.93 -6.30 33.96
N VAL A 357 19.66 -5.94 34.20
CA VAL A 357 19.27 -4.83 35.09
C VAL A 357 19.88 -4.90 36.49
N ASP A 358 19.99 -6.11 37.06
CA ASP A 358 20.58 -6.35 38.37
C ASP A 358 22.10 -6.17 38.38
N SER A 359 22.76 -6.46 37.25
CA SER A 359 24.20 -6.35 37.04
C SER A 359 24.65 -4.94 36.62
N ILE A 360 23.74 -4.11 36.08
CA ILE A 360 24.05 -2.72 35.68
C ILE A 360 24.46 -1.90 36.90
N SER A 361 25.58 -1.18 36.81
CA SER A 361 26.04 -0.35 37.93
C SER A 361 25.06 0.80 38.19
N PRO A 362 24.89 1.26 39.44
CA PRO A 362 23.98 2.37 39.73
C PRO A 362 24.31 3.68 39.00
N ASN A 363 25.56 3.86 38.55
CA ASN A 363 25.97 5.03 37.79
C ASN A 363 25.62 4.90 36.31
N ASP A 364 25.55 3.66 35.79
CA ASP A 364 25.21 3.39 34.38
C ASP A 364 23.69 3.34 34.14
N LEU A 365 22.88 3.30 35.21
CA LEU A 365 21.41 3.44 35.11
C LEU A 365 20.99 4.75 34.43
N VAL A 366 21.83 5.79 34.45
CA VAL A 366 21.56 7.06 33.77
C VAL A 366 21.36 6.88 32.25
N PHE A 367 22.07 5.94 31.62
CA PHE A 367 21.93 5.67 30.19
C PHE A 367 20.57 5.03 29.85
N ILE A 368 20.01 4.23 30.77
CA ILE A 368 18.64 3.70 30.62
C ILE A 368 17.62 4.84 30.61
N LYS A 369 17.83 5.90 31.40
CA LYS A 369 16.96 7.07 31.38
C LYS A 369 17.02 7.81 30.04
N GLU A 370 18.21 7.92 29.44
CA GLU A 370 18.37 8.48 28.10
C GLU A 370 17.64 7.65 27.04
N ASP A 371 17.77 6.32 27.08
CA ASP A 371 17.06 5.41 26.19
C ASP A 371 15.53 5.49 26.34
N LEU A 372 15.03 5.60 27.58
CA LEU A 372 13.60 5.79 27.84
C LEU A 372 13.08 7.11 27.25
N ASN A 373 13.87 8.19 27.27
CA ASN A 373 13.51 9.48 26.67
C ASN A 373 13.43 9.36 25.15
N ILE A 374 14.44 8.78 24.52
CA ILE A 374 14.50 8.57 23.06
C ILE A 374 13.33 7.68 22.61
N ALA A 375 13.07 6.59 23.34
CA ALA A 375 11.96 5.70 23.05
C ALA A 375 10.60 6.41 23.20
N LYS A 376 10.42 7.27 24.21
CA LYS A 376 9.19 8.06 24.41
C LYS A 376 8.86 8.92 23.18
N ASP A 377 9.84 9.67 22.70
CA ASP A 377 9.65 10.55 21.54
C ASP A 377 9.45 9.74 20.26
N SER A 378 10.20 8.64 20.11
CA SER A 378 10.09 7.77 18.94
C SER A 378 8.72 7.08 18.87
N TRP A 379 8.19 6.58 19.98
CA TRP A 379 6.85 5.99 20.04
C TRP A 379 5.74 7.01 19.79
N LYS A 380 5.91 8.25 20.24
CA LYS A 380 4.99 9.34 19.91
C LYS A 380 4.96 9.61 18.41
N ASN A 381 6.12 9.70 17.76
CA ASN A 381 6.22 9.87 16.32
C ASN A 381 5.56 8.73 15.55
N ILE A 382 5.73 7.48 16.02
CA ILE A 382 5.05 6.31 15.45
C ILE A 382 3.54 6.40 15.63
N LYS A 383 3.03 6.79 16.81
CA LYS A 383 1.59 6.98 17.02
C LYS A 383 1.02 8.04 16.09
N ASP A 384 1.65 9.21 16.02
CA ASP A 384 1.20 10.33 15.18
C ASP A 384 1.17 9.92 13.69
N TYR A 385 2.05 9.02 13.29
CA TYR A 385 2.04 8.41 11.96
C TYR A 385 0.91 7.36 11.81
N ALA A 386 0.79 6.43 12.76
CA ALA A 386 -0.22 5.38 12.80
C ALA A 386 -1.66 5.94 12.73
N GLU A 387 -1.91 7.06 13.40
CA GLU A 387 -3.20 7.74 13.40
C GLU A 387 -3.54 8.28 12.01
N LYS A 388 -2.54 8.70 11.20
CA LYS A 388 -2.77 9.28 9.87
C LYS A 388 -3.03 8.24 8.78
N ILE A 389 -2.45 7.04 8.88
CA ILE A 389 -2.56 6.00 7.84
C ILE A 389 -4.03 5.59 7.58
N TYR A 390 -4.88 5.61 8.61
CA TYR A 390 -6.27 5.16 8.52
C TYR A 390 -7.31 6.24 8.88
N ALA A 391 -6.89 7.45 9.28
CA ALA A 391 -7.82 8.55 9.60
C ALA A 391 -8.36 9.29 8.37
N GLU A 392 -7.73 9.11 7.20
CA GLU A 392 -8.23 9.66 5.95
C GLU A 392 -8.86 8.52 5.14
N ASP A 393 -10.19 8.48 5.12
CA ASP A 393 -10.93 7.61 4.20
C ASP A 393 -10.38 7.81 2.78
N ILE A 394 -10.23 6.71 2.04
CA ILE A 394 -9.94 6.78 0.60
C ILE A 394 -11.04 7.63 -0.01
N LYS A 395 -10.71 8.86 -0.42
CA LYS A 395 -11.67 9.73 -1.11
C LYS A 395 -11.90 9.17 -2.51
N VAL A 396 -12.88 8.28 -2.62
CA VAL A 396 -13.41 7.82 -3.89
C VAL A 396 -14.29 8.94 -4.45
N VAL A 397 -13.74 9.75 -5.35
CA VAL A 397 -14.55 10.67 -6.12
C VAL A 397 -15.24 9.88 -7.22
N ASP A 398 -16.51 9.57 -7.03
CA ASP A 398 -17.37 9.11 -8.12
C ASP A 398 -17.37 10.18 -9.21
N THR A 399 -16.79 9.85 -10.36
CA THR A 399 -17.05 10.60 -11.59
C THR A 399 -18.50 10.36 -11.96
N LYS A 400 -19.40 11.20 -11.44
CA LYS A 400 -20.78 11.27 -11.93
C LYS A 400 -20.72 11.35 -13.46
N LYS A 401 -21.38 10.40 -14.11
CA LYS A 401 -21.63 10.40 -15.55
C LYS A 401 -22.13 11.79 -15.95
N ALA A 402 -21.42 12.44 -16.87
CA ALA A 402 -21.97 13.48 -17.71
C ALA A 402 -22.41 12.82 -19.02
#